data_AF-A0A4U7EY95-F1
#
_entry.id   AF-A0A4U7EY95-F1
#
_cell.length_a   1.000
_cell.length_b   1.000
_cell.length_c   1.000
_cell.angle_alpha   90.00
_cell.angle_beta   90.00
_cell.angle_gamma   90.00
#
_symmetry.space_group_name_H-M   'P 1'
#
loop_
_entity.id
_entity.type
_entity.pdbx_description
1 polymer ?
#
loop_
_entity_poly.entity_id
_entity_poly.type
_entity_poly.pdbx_seq_one_letter_code
_entity_poly.pdbx_strand_id
1 'polypeptide(L)' 'MDESAADLSWETLDTDIDYRCPGFDVRRDEVRFPDGETDGFHYVDEPPAVVVLPFTPDGDVVVID' A
#
# COMPACT_ATOMS: atom_id res chain seq x y z
N MET A 1 -13.57 -20.31 -0.44
CA MET A 1 -13.33 -18.95 0.07
C MET A 1 -13.56 -19.05 1.56
N ASP A 2 -12.56 -18.73 2.38
CA ASP A 2 -12.63 -18.91 3.82
C ASP A 2 -13.54 -17.84 4.45
N GLU A 3 -14.57 -18.25 5.20
CA GLU A 3 -15.56 -17.33 5.81
C GLU A 3 -14.92 -16.30 6.75
N SER A 4 -13.72 -16.54 7.29
CA SER A 4 -13.02 -15.57 8.15
C SER A 4 -12.49 -14.35 7.39
N ALA A 5 -12.30 -14.43 6.06
CA ALA A 5 -11.83 -13.30 5.27
C ALA A 5 -12.92 -12.25 5.04
N ALA A 6 -14.20 -12.64 5.05
CA ALA A 6 -15.31 -11.70 4.98
C ALA A 6 -15.40 -10.83 6.26
N ASP A 7 -15.03 -11.40 7.41
CA ASP A 7 -15.07 -10.76 8.73
C ASP A 7 -14.11 -9.56 8.84
N LEU A 8 -13.04 -9.51 8.04
CA LEU A 8 -12.04 -8.43 8.05
C LEU A 8 -12.04 -7.58 6.77
N SER A 9 -13.01 -7.77 5.88
CA SER A 9 -13.05 -7.06 4.59
C SER A 9 -13.52 -5.61 4.76
N TRP A 10 -12.84 -4.67 4.09
CA TRP A 10 -13.22 -3.27 4.03
C TRP A 10 -13.78 -2.94 2.65
N GLU A 11 -14.73 -2.00 2.59
CA GLU A 11 -15.29 -1.49 1.34
C GLU A 11 -14.89 -0.03 1.14
N THR A 12 -14.19 0.28 0.06
CA THR A 12 -13.94 1.68 -0.35
C THR A 12 -15.21 2.28 -0.94
N LEU A 13 -15.66 3.40 -0.37
CA LEU A 13 -16.86 4.14 -0.77
C LEU A 13 -16.53 5.32 -1.69
N ASP A 14 -15.41 6.00 -1.42
CA ASP A 14 -14.93 7.14 -2.21
C ASP A 14 -13.41 7.27 -2.12
N THR A 15 -12.80 7.98 -3.07
CA THR A 15 -11.34 8.21 -3.12
C THR A 15 -11.03 9.64 -3.55
N ASP A 16 -10.20 10.31 -2.76
CA ASP A 16 -9.67 11.65 -2.99
C ASP A 16 -8.13 11.70 -2.91
N ILE A 17 -7.55 12.83 -3.33
CA ILE A 17 -6.12 13.12 -3.19
C ILE A 17 -5.93 14.32 -2.27
N ASP A 18 -5.35 14.08 -1.10
CA ASP A 18 -5.03 15.13 -0.12
C ASP A 18 -3.77 15.90 -0.48
N TYR A 19 -2.80 15.22 -1.12
CA TYR A 19 -1.53 15.83 -1.51
C TYR A 19 -0.94 15.15 -2.74
N ARG A 20 -0.26 15.94 -3.59
CA ARG A 20 0.39 15.48 -4.81
C ARG A 20 1.79 16.08 -4.95
N CYS A 21 2.77 15.24 -5.26
CA CYS A 21 4.10 15.66 -5.66
C CYS A 21 4.69 14.71 -6.74
N PRO A 22 5.86 15.03 -7.32
CA PRO A 22 6.44 14.19 -8.37
C PRO A 22 6.78 12.75 -7.96
N GLY A 23 6.99 12.51 -6.66
CA GLY A 23 7.40 11.19 -6.16
C GLY A 23 6.24 10.29 -5.75
N PHE A 24 5.13 10.88 -5.28
CA PHE A 24 3.97 10.14 -4.76
C PHE A 24 2.74 11.05 -4.63
N ASP A 25 1.58 10.41 -4.56
CA ASP A 25 0.32 11.00 -4.14
C ASP A 25 -0.05 10.49 -2.73
N VAL A 26 -0.64 11.33 -1.89
CA VAL A 26 -1.33 10.88 -0.66
C VAL A 26 -2.80 10.77 -0.99
N ARG A 27 -3.31 9.54 -1.00
CA ARG A 27 -4.72 9.24 -1.21
C ARG A 27 -5.45 9.14 0.10
N ARG A 28 -6.72 9.54 0.07
CA ARG A 28 -7.67 9.37 1.16
C ARG A 28 -8.86 8.61 0.62
N ASP A 29 -9.11 7.44 1.16
CA ASP A 29 -10.32 6.68 0.88
C ASP A 29 -11.32 6.86 2.02
N GLU A 30 -12.60 7.06 1.70
CA GLU A 30 -13.69 6.82 2.65
C GLU A 30 -13.97 5.31 2.64
N VAL A 31 -13.87 4.66 3.81
CA VAL A 31 -14.01 3.19 3.92
C VAL A 31 -15.09 2.79 4.89
N ARG A 32 -15.82 1.72 4.59
CA ARG A 32 -16.71 1.03 5.52
C ARG A 32 -16.00 -0.19 6.12
N PHE A 33 -15.98 -0.24 7.45
CA PHE A 33 -15.44 -1.36 8.22
C PHE A 33 -16.44 -2.53 8.31
N PRO A 34 -16.00 -3.74 8.72
CA PRO A 34 -16.88 -4.91 8.83
C PRO A 34 -18.07 -4.73 9.79
N ASP A 35 -17.94 -3.87 10.79
CA ASP A 35 -19.01 -3.51 11.74
C ASP A 35 -20.01 -2.47 11.19
N GLY A 36 -19.76 -1.97 9.97
CA GLY A 36 -20.58 -0.98 9.28
C GLY A 36 -20.22 0.47 9.59
N GLU A 37 -19.28 0.75 10.50
CA GLU A 37 -18.79 2.11 10.72
C GLU A 37 -18.00 2.62 9.51
N THR A 38 -17.86 3.94 9.38
CA THR A 38 -17.19 4.58 8.25
C THR A 38 -16.16 5.59 8.73
N ASP A 39 -14.98 5.59 8.14
CA ASP A 39 -13.89 6.53 8.46
C ASP A 39 -12.99 6.79 7.25
N GLY A 40 -12.06 7.74 7.38
CA GLY A 40 -11.02 8.03 6.39
C GLY A 40 -9.77 7.16 6.57
N PHE A 41 -9.33 6.53 5.48
CA PHE A 41 -8.06 5.81 5.41
C PHE A 41 -7.09 6.53 4.47
N HIS A 42 -5.94 6.94 4.98
CA HIS A 42 -4.93 7.68 4.21
C HIS A 42 -3.72 6.80 3.92
N TYR A 43 -3.25 6.79 2.67
CA TYR A 43 -2.09 6.02 2.24
C TYR A 43 -1.29 6.73 1.15
N VAL A 44 -0.04 6.32 0.99
CA VAL A 44 0.84 6.81 -0.07
C VAL A 44 0.68 5.91 -1.30
N ASP A 45 0.36 6.52 -2.43
CA ASP A 45 0.40 5.91 -3.75
C ASP A 45 1.72 6.28 -4.43
N GLU A 46 2.66 5.34 -4.43
CA GLU A 46 3.98 5.49 -5.04
C GLU A 46 4.18 4.50 -6.20
N PRO A 47 5.00 4.84 -7.21
CA PRO A 47 5.32 3.92 -8.29
C PRO A 47 5.94 2.61 -7.75
N PRO A 48 5.61 1.44 -8.34
CA PRO A 48 6.20 0.17 -7.92
C PRO A 48 7.72 0.18 -7.98
N ALA A 49 8.36 -0.36 -6.93
CA ALA A 49 9.81 -0.49 -6.83
C ALA A 49 10.26 -1.95 -6.84
N VAL A 50 11.52 -2.19 -7.23
CA VAL A 50 12.15 -3.51 -7.20
C VAL A 50 13.41 -3.47 -6.33
N VAL A 51 13.64 -4.57 -5.61
CA VAL A 51 14.90 -4.81 -4.90
C VAL A 51 15.62 -5.94 -5.61
N VAL A 52 16.87 -5.69 -6.01
CA VAL A 52 17.76 -6.70 -6.58
C VAL A 52 18.79 -7.05 -5.52
N LEU A 53 18.96 -8.35 -5.25
CA LEU A 53 20.02 -8.85 -4.37
C LEU A 53 21.09 -9.57 -5.23
N PRO A 54 22.04 -8.82 -5.80
CA PRO A 54 23.09 -9.39 -6.64
C PRO A 54 24.23 -9.99 -5.81
N PHE A 55 24.79 -11.10 -6.32
CA PHE A 55 25.94 -11.78 -5.74
C PHE A 55 27.14 -11.76 -6.70
N THR A 56 28.35 -11.60 -6.16
CA THR A 56 29.60 -11.83 -6.89
C THR A 56 29.84 -13.34 -7.12
N PRO A 57 30.77 -13.75 -8.00
CA PRO A 57 31.14 -15.16 -8.14
C PRO A 57 31.66 -15.80 -6.85
N ASP A 58 32.23 -15.00 -5.94
CA ASP A 58 32.72 -15.44 -4.64
C ASP A 58 31.62 -15.49 -3.57
N GLY A 59 30.41 -15.01 -3.89
CA GLY A 59 29.23 -15.06 -3.02
C GLY A 59 28.99 -13.80 -2.17
N ASP A 60 29.70 -12.70 -2.43
CA ASP A 60 29.51 -11.43 -1.72
C ASP A 60 28.32 -10.64 -2.29
N VAL A 61 27.65 -9.83 -1.45
CA VAL A 61 26.54 -8.96 -1.87
C VAL A 61 27.06 -7.62 -2.39
N VAL A 62 26.55 -7.18 -3.54
CA VAL A 62 26.83 -5.82 -4.04
C VAL A 62 25.79 -4.84 -3.48
N VAL A 63 26.27 -3.79 -2.79
CA VAL A 63 25.47 -2.72 -2.18
C VAL A 63 25.87 -1.35 -2.72
N ILE A 64 25.06 -0.33 -2.47
CA ILE A 64 25.33 1.09 -2.74
C ILE A 64 25.51 1.79 -1.39
N ASP A 65 26.44 2.76 -1.28
CA ASP A 65 26.70 3.58 -0.08
C ASP A 65 25.94 4.92 -0.17
#